data_AF-D2C2X8-F1
#
_entry.id   AF-D2C2X8-F1
#
_cell.length_a   1.000
_cell.length_b   1.000
_cell.length_c   1.000
_cell.angle_alpha   90.00
_cell.angle_beta   90.00
_cell.angle_gamma   90.00
#
_symmetry.space_group_name_H-M   'P 1'
#
loop_
_entity.id
_entity.type
_entity.pdbx_description
1 polymer ?
#
loop_
_entity_poly.entity_id
_entity_poly.type
_entity_poly.pdbx_seq_one_letter_code
_entity_poly.pdbx_strand_id
1 'polypeptide(L)'
;MMTAPDYTRRNLLKLFGSLPLVSLLPAPLLAENLQTLRQQTGQRRLIIIELFGGNDALNTLIPYRDPLYRHYRPTLAVPANHWLPLNDEFAFNPGLVELEKIYQRGELAIFSDIGYPHPTLSHFDATTIWNTANTDPSSRSGWVGRTLAANQDLARRYDTDGVVFSGSPDFIHQEGVFALELQDADALRSTDDMALRAAMPTDNNASLYLRSLIENTHTINQRIRQKLNRPNPFARLFTPEPSGYMPPVYIQGAQLLWLIACGVDTPVLKLGTSGFDLHSLMREQHRPLLQQVARLLAGLRQGLIDIGVWQDSMILVQSEFGRRPQENASGGTDHGTSGVAFLLGGALSGGIYGSRTDLDRLDDVGNPTFTTDFRQLYSSIVTQFWRLPHNPLQQEGFSPLPLRFRT
;
A
#
# COMPACT_ATOMS: atom_id res chain seq x y z
N MET A 1 17.96 -70.33 -29.41
CA MET A 1 16.67 -71.02 -29.15
C MET A 1 16.19 -70.58 -27.77
N MET A 2 14.87 -70.52 -27.54
CA MET A 2 14.30 -70.01 -26.28
C MET A 2 14.64 -70.88 -25.07
N THR A 3 14.83 -70.26 -23.90
CA THR A 3 13.90 -70.41 -22.75
C THR A 3 14.20 -69.37 -21.66
N ALA A 4 13.16 -68.63 -21.25
CA ALA A 4 13.02 -68.03 -19.90
C ALA A 4 12.58 -69.14 -18.90
N PRO A 5 12.44 -68.95 -17.58
CA PRO A 5 12.40 -67.71 -16.76
C PRO A 5 13.55 -67.68 -15.71
N ASP A 6 13.57 -66.91 -14.62
CA ASP A 6 12.58 -66.03 -13.97
C ASP A 6 13.26 -64.88 -13.19
N TYR A 7 12.51 -63.83 -12.84
CA TYR A 7 12.88 -62.87 -11.80
C TYR A 7 11.69 -62.57 -10.88
N THR A 8 11.60 -63.32 -9.80
CA THR A 8 10.62 -63.08 -8.73
C THR A 8 11.05 -61.92 -7.82
N ARG A 9 10.09 -61.43 -7.00
CA ARG A 9 10.20 -60.42 -5.92
C ARG A 9 10.20 -58.91 -6.28
N ARG A 10 9.49 -58.17 -5.42
CA ARG A 10 9.87 -56.87 -4.79
C ARG A 10 10.03 -55.59 -5.62
N ASN A 11 10.27 -55.61 -6.93
CA ASN A 11 10.70 -54.38 -7.63
C ASN A 11 9.60 -53.43 -8.14
N LEU A 12 8.32 -53.78 -8.04
CA LEU A 12 7.21 -52.93 -8.52
C LEU A 12 6.13 -52.66 -7.45
N LEU A 13 6.59 -52.31 -6.25
CA LEU A 13 5.85 -51.44 -5.31
C LEU A 13 5.84 -49.97 -5.83
N LYS A 14 5.47 -49.78 -7.10
CA LYS A 14 5.31 -48.49 -7.75
C LYS A 14 3.89 -48.39 -8.28
N LEU A 15 3.28 -47.22 -8.05
CA LEU A 15 1.98 -46.74 -8.56
C LEU A 15 0.70 -47.33 -7.91
N PHE A 16 0.10 -46.47 -7.08
CA PHE A 16 -1.33 -46.31 -6.78
C PHE A 16 -2.10 -47.39 -5.99
N GLY A 17 -2.67 -46.98 -4.85
CA GLY A 17 -3.65 -47.77 -4.09
C GLY A 17 -4.05 -47.22 -2.71
N SER A 18 -4.90 -46.18 -2.68
CA SER A 18 -5.80 -45.78 -1.56
C SER A 18 -5.28 -45.47 -0.14
N LEU A 19 -5.81 -44.36 0.41
CA LEU A 19 -5.79 -43.87 1.81
C LEU A 19 -6.34 -44.90 2.85
N PRO A 20 -6.20 -44.70 4.19
CA PRO A 20 -5.84 -43.45 4.90
C PRO A 20 -4.79 -43.58 6.03
N LEU A 21 -4.15 -42.47 6.41
CA LEU A 21 -3.58 -42.33 7.76
C LEU A 21 -3.44 -40.86 8.19
N VAL A 22 -4.08 -40.53 9.30
CA VAL A 22 -3.86 -39.29 10.06
C VAL A 22 -2.48 -39.41 10.70
N SER A 23 -1.46 -38.77 10.11
CA SER A 23 -0.12 -38.70 10.69
C SER A 23 0.05 -37.44 11.53
N LEU A 24 -0.25 -37.61 12.81
CA LEU A 24 0.14 -36.76 13.93
C LEU A 24 1.55 -36.18 13.74
N LEU A 25 1.64 -34.89 13.40
CA LEU A 25 2.82 -34.10 13.77
C LEU A 25 2.79 -33.93 15.30
N PRO A 26 3.91 -34.11 16.02
CA PRO A 26 3.96 -33.82 17.45
C PRO A 26 3.53 -32.36 17.68
N ALA A 27 2.58 -32.15 18.59
CA ALA A 27 2.15 -30.81 19.00
C ALA A 27 3.32 -29.85 19.32
N PRO A 28 4.44 -30.26 19.96
CA PRO A 28 5.60 -29.37 20.15
C PRO A 28 6.29 -28.97 18.83
N LEU A 29 6.34 -29.83 17.80
CA LEU A 29 6.91 -29.48 16.49
C LEU A 29 6.00 -28.53 15.70
N LEU A 30 4.68 -28.65 15.86
CA LEU A 30 3.76 -27.64 15.34
C LEU A 30 3.88 -26.33 16.13
N ALA A 31 4.08 -26.40 17.44
CA ALA A 31 4.25 -25.23 18.31
C ALA A 31 5.59 -24.52 18.12
N GLU A 32 6.70 -25.23 17.90
CA GLU A 32 8.00 -24.66 17.55
C GLU A 32 7.99 -24.04 16.16
N ASN A 33 7.35 -24.70 15.17
CA ASN A 33 7.14 -24.08 13.86
C ASN A 33 6.20 -22.87 13.96
N LEU A 34 5.15 -22.91 14.79
CA LEU A 34 4.29 -21.74 15.05
C LEU A 34 4.97 -20.67 15.91
N GLN A 35 5.98 -20.99 16.73
CA GLN A 35 6.76 -20.03 17.50
C GLN A 35 7.89 -19.42 16.68
N THR A 36 8.53 -20.16 15.77
CA THR A 36 9.47 -19.61 14.79
C THR A 36 8.73 -18.83 13.70
N LEU A 37 7.55 -19.29 13.24
CA LEU A 37 6.63 -18.46 12.45
C LEU A 37 6.17 -17.23 13.23
N ARG A 38 5.86 -17.32 14.54
CA ARG A 38 5.53 -16.14 15.37
C ARG A 38 6.71 -15.22 15.69
N GLN A 39 7.94 -15.73 15.70
CA GLN A 39 9.14 -14.89 15.73
C GLN A 39 9.40 -14.24 14.35
N GLN A 40 8.97 -14.88 13.26
CA GLN A 40 8.87 -14.26 11.93
C GLN A 40 7.64 -13.33 11.76
N THR A 41 6.60 -13.43 12.60
CA THR A 41 5.54 -12.41 12.73
C THR A 41 5.98 -11.21 13.58
N GLY A 42 7.27 -11.06 13.87
CA GLY A 42 7.81 -9.85 14.53
C GLY A 42 7.84 -8.61 13.63
N GLN A 43 7.54 -8.74 12.34
CA GLN A 43 7.77 -7.71 11.32
C GLN A 43 6.45 -7.17 10.78
N ARG A 44 6.09 -6.00 11.31
CA ARG A 44 4.91 -5.25 10.92
C ARG A 44 5.19 -4.46 9.65
N ARG A 45 4.47 -4.76 8.57
CA ARG A 45 4.74 -4.22 7.23
C ARG A 45 3.67 -3.22 6.83
N LEU A 46 4.11 -2.04 6.41
CA LEU A 46 3.26 -1.04 5.79
C LEU A 46 3.29 -1.22 4.27
N ILE A 47 2.13 -1.14 3.63
CA ILE A 47 1.99 -1.08 2.17
C ILE A 47 1.35 0.26 1.87
N ILE A 48 2.08 1.16 1.21
CA ILE A 48 1.56 2.47 0.78
C ILE A 48 1.03 2.33 -0.65
N ILE A 49 -0.18 2.82 -0.91
CA ILE A 49 -0.78 2.90 -2.23
C ILE A 49 -1.13 4.35 -2.50
N GLU A 50 -0.40 4.97 -3.41
CA GLU A 50 -0.62 6.36 -3.82
C GLU A 50 -1.58 6.41 -5.02
N LEU A 51 -2.66 7.19 -4.89
CA LEU A 51 -3.64 7.47 -5.93
C LEU A 51 -3.30 8.82 -6.55
N PHE A 52 -2.43 8.83 -7.55
CA PHE A 52 -1.94 10.06 -8.16
C PHE A 52 -3.05 10.75 -8.97
N GLY A 53 -3.24 12.04 -8.69
CA GLY A 53 -4.19 12.91 -9.36
C GLY A 53 -5.28 13.45 -8.44
N GLY A 54 -5.15 13.44 -7.11
CA GLY A 54 -6.16 14.02 -6.23
C GLY A 54 -7.54 13.35 -6.30
N ASN A 55 -7.70 12.19 -5.64
CA ASN A 55 -8.94 11.40 -5.67
C ASN A 55 -10.15 12.19 -5.13
N ASP A 56 -11.27 12.18 -5.87
CA ASP A 56 -12.50 12.87 -5.45
C ASP A 56 -13.11 12.22 -4.20
N ALA A 57 -13.01 12.93 -3.07
CA ALA A 57 -13.51 12.45 -1.79
C ALA A 57 -15.04 12.28 -1.79
N LEU A 58 -15.79 13.22 -2.37
CA LEU A 58 -17.26 13.23 -2.30
C LEU A 58 -17.92 12.11 -3.12
N ASN A 59 -17.33 11.67 -4.22
CA ASN A 59 -17.79 10.49 -4.95
C ASN A 59 -17.11 9.20 -4.47
N THR A 60 -16.10 9.26 -3.61
CA THR A 60 -15.50 8.07 -2.97
C THR A 60 -16.27 7.67 -1.70
N LEU A 61 -16.42 8.62 -0.77
CA LEU A 61 -17.15 8.52 0.48
C LEU A 61 -18.28 9.56 0.47
N ILE A 62 -19.45 9.13 0.02
CA ILE A 62 -20.58 9.98 -0.36
C ILE A 62 -21.34 10.44 0.89
N PRO A 63 -21.41 11.75 1.21
CA PRO A 63 -22.23 12.29 2.30
C PRO A 63 -23.70 12.36 1.85
N TYR A 64 -24.32 11.19 1.69
CA TYR A 64 -25.48 10.98 0.82
C TYR A 64 -26.79 11.66 1.29
N ARG A 65 -26.85 12.01 2.58
CA ARG A 65 -27.95 12.79 3.19
C ARG A 65 -27.76 14.30 3.07
N ASP A 66 -26.59 14.78 2.66
CA ASP A 66 -26.36 16.21 2.47
C ASP A 66 -27.03 16.71 1.18
N PRO A 67 -27.93 17.71 1.24
CA PRO A 67 -28.50 18.29 0.03
C PRO A 67 -27.44 19.02 -0.80
N LEU A 68 -26.39 19.57 -0.19
CA LEU A 68 -25.34 20.31 -0.87
C LEU A 68 -24.45 19.41 -1.75
N TYR A 69 -24.34 18.11 -1.42
CA TYR A 69 -23.65 17.16 -2.30
C TYR A 69 -24.24 17.17 -3.72
N ARG A 70 -25.58 17.18 -3.85
CA ARG A 70 -26.25 17.28 -5.15
C ARG A 70 -26.26 18.69 -5.73
N HIS A 71 -26.28 19.72 -4.87
CA HIS A 71 -26.18 21.11 -5.32
C HIS A 71 -24.86 21.38 -6.04
N TYR A 72 -23.75 20.89 -5.47
CA TYR A 72 -22.42 21.05 -6.02
C TYR A 72 -22.06 20.01 -7.10
N ARG A 73 -22.73 18.85 -7.12
CA ARG A 73 -22.56 17.77 -8.11
C ARG A 73 -23.83 17.50 -8.96
N PRO A 74 -24.45 18.50 -9.63
CA PRO A 74 -25.71 18.30 -10.37
C PRO A 74 -25.62 17.26 -11.50
N THR A 75 -24.44 17.00 -12.07
CA THR A 75 -24.23 15.93 -13.05
C THR A 75 -23.36 14.78 -12.53
N LEU A 76 -22.45 15.05 -11.59
CA LEU A 76 -21.49 14.07 -11.08
C LEU A 76 -21.97 13.29 -9.84
N ALA A 77 -23.09 13.66 -9.21
CA ALA A 77 -23.60 12.94 -8.04
C ALA A 77 -23.96 11.48 -8.37
N VAL A 78 -23.48 10.55 -7.54
CA VAL A 78 -23.79 9.13 -7.67
C VAL A 78 -25.29 8.89 -7.41
N PRO A 79 -26.01 8.19 -8.30
CA PRO A 79 -27.44 7.89 -8.12
C PRO A 79 -27.75 7.13 -6.83
N ALA A 80 -28.87 7.47 -6.18
CA ALA A 80 -29.22 6.98 -4.85
C ALA A 80 -29.39 5.44 -4.78
N ASN A 81 -29.84 4.83 -5.87
CA ASN A 81 -30.00 3.39 -6.02
C ASN A 81 -28.69 2.63 -6.24
N HIS A 82 -27.54 3.32 -6.35
CA HIS A 82 -26.21 2.73 -6.50
C HIS A 82 -25.32 2.92 -5.27
N TRP A 83 -25.76 3.63 -4.24
CA TRP A 83 -25.00 3.82 -3.02
C TRP A 83 -24.80 2.50 -2.25
N LEU A 84 -23.68 2.39 -1.55
CA LEU A 84 -23.38 1.31 -0.60
C LEU A 84 -23.32 1.89 0.83
N PRO A 85 -24.44 1.97 1.57
CA PRO A 85 -24.48 2.67 2.86
C PRO A 85 -23.54 2.05 3.91
N LEU A 86 -22.76 2.89 4.58
CA LEU A 86 -21.86 2.48 5.67
C LEU A 86 -22.43 2.78 7.05
N ASN A 87 -23.15 3.90 7.16
CA ASN A 87 -23.88 4.35 8.35
C ASN A 87 -24.96 5.36 7.91
N ASP A 88 -25.49 6.14 8.86
CA ASP A 88 -26.52 7.16 8.63
C ASP A 88 -26.03 8.45 7.93
N GLU A 89 -24.74 8.59 7.65
CA GLU A 89 -24.13 9.80 7.07
C GLU A 89 -23.46 9.53 5.73
N PHE A 90 -22.78 8.40 5.61
CA PHE A 90 -21.90 8.06 4.51
C PHE A 90 -22.28 6.77 3.79
N ALA A 91 -22.06 6.76 2.48
CA ALA A 91 -22.12 5.59 1.63
C ALA A 91 -20.87 5.53 0.74
N PHE A 92 -20.42 4.33 0.39
CA PHE A 92 -19.40 4.18 -0.63
C PHE A 92 -19.97 4.31 -2.04
N ASN A 93 -19.09 4.72 -2.95
CA ASN A 93 -19.28 4.53 -4.39
C ASN A 93 -19.57 3.04 -4.70
N PRO A 94 -20.45 2.70 -5.66
CA PRO A 94 -20.61 1.33 -6.15
C PRO A 94 -19.33 0.71 -6.73
N GLY A 95 -18.28 1.51 -6.98
CA GLY A 95 -16.96 1.01 -7.34
C GLY A 95 -16.23 0.31 -6.20
N LEU A 96 -16.53 0.65 -4.94
CA LEU A 96 -15.86 0.13 -3.75
C LEU A 96 -16.55 -1.09 -3.13
N VAL A 97 -17.34 -1.83 -3.91
CA VAL A 97 -18.14 -2.99 -3.42
C VAL A 97 -17.31 -4.06 -2.71
N GLU A 98 -16.05 -4.27 -3.11
CA GLU A 98 -15.17 -5.23 -2.43
C GLU A 98 -14.72 -4.74 -1.04
N LEU A 99 -14.71 -3.43 -0.80
CA LEU A 99 -14.34 -2.84 0.49
C LEU A 99 -15.47 -2.88 1.53
N GLU A 100 -16.73 -2.97 1.10
CA GLU A 100 -17.90 -3.07 2.00
C GLU A 100 -17.73 -4.23 2.99
N LYS A 101 -17.36 -5.41 2.50
CA LYS A 101 -17.13 -6.61 3.34
C LYS A 101 -15.91 -6.48 4.26
N ILE A 102 -14.93 -5.67 3.90
CA ILE A 102 -13.73 -5.40 4.71
C ILE A 102 -14.07 -4.40 5.83
N TYR A 103 -14.88 -3.38 5.51
CA TYR A 103 -15.45 -2.46 6.48
C TYR A 103 -16.35 -3.15 7.50
N GLN A 104 -17.28 -4.01 7.04
CA GLN A 104 -18.18 -4.78 7.92
C GLN A 104 -17.44 -5.74 8.87
N ARG A 105 -16.24 -6.22 8.50
CA ARG A 105 -15.35 -7.00 9.40
C ARG A 105 -14.59 -6.13 10.41
N GLY A 106 -14.70 -4.82 10.29
CA GLY A 106 -13.95 -3.84 11.07
C GLY A 106 -12.45 -3.84 10.75
N GLU A 107 -12.06 -4.18 9.53
CA GLU A 107 -10.65 -4.27 9.07
C GLU A 107 -10.23 -3.06 8.20
N LEU A 108 -11.13 -2.08 8.00
CA LEU A 108 -10.92 -0.85 7.24
C LEU A 108 -11.27 0.38 8.09
N ALA A 109 -10.29 1.26 8.32
CA ALA A 109 -10.50 2.63 8.78
C ALA A 109 -10.54 3.60 7.59
N ILE A 110 -11.44 4.58 7.66
CA ILE A 110 -11.65 5.62 6.66
C ILE A 110 -11.42 6.96 7.33
N PHE A 111 -10.62 7.84 6.71
CA PHE A 111 -10.35 9.19 7.20
C PHE A 111 -11.01 10.18 6.26
N SER A 112 -12.13 10.77 6.68
CA SER A 112 -12.78 11.85 5.95
C SER A 112 -12.08 13.18 6.23
N ASP A 113 -12.06 14.06 5.23
CA ASP A 113 -11.49 15.41 5.34
C ASP A 113 -10.04 15.39 5.88
N ILE A 114 -9.23 14.47 5.35
CA ILE A 114 -7.81 14.37 5.66
C ILE A 114 -7.01 15.38 4.82
N GLY A 115 -6.07 16.07 5.44
CA GLY A 115 -5.28 17.13 4.79
C GLY A 115 -4.21 17.71 5.69
N TYR A 116 -3.84 18.97 5.47
CA TYR A 116 -2.84 19.70 6.23
C TYR A 116 -3.04 21.24 6.09
N PRO A 117 -2.47 22.07 7.00
CA PRO A 117 -2.54 23.53 6.91
C PRO A 117 -1.83 24.08 5.67
N HIS A 118 -2.39 25.15 5.08
CA HIS A 118 -1.85 25.82 3.89
C HIS A 118 -1.56 24.87 2.71
N PRO A 119 -2.57 24.10 2.25
CA PRO A 119 -2.40 23.11 1.19
C PRO A 119 -2.02 23.73 -0.16
N THR A 120 -1.17 23.03 -0.91
CA THR A 120 -0.82 23.36 -2.29
C THR A 120 -1.63 22.52 -3.27
N LEU A 121 -2.00 23.14 -4.40
CA LEU A 121 -2.70 22.48 -5.52
C LEU A 121 -1.73 22.02 -6.63
N SER A 122 -0.42 22.13 -6.39
CA SER A 122 0.64 21.60 -7.26
C SER A 122 0.85 20.12 -6.96
N HIS A 123 0.66 19.23 -7.95
CA HIS A 123 0.88 17.79 -7.75
C HIS A 123 2.28 17.47 -7.22
N PHE A 124 3.31 18.16 -7.73
CA PHE A 124 4.71 17.91 -7.35
C PHE A 124 4.92 18.25 -5.87
N ASP A 125 4.56 19.47 -5.47
CA ASP A 125 4.74 19.94 -4.10
C ASP A 125 3.88 19.14 -3.12
N ALA A 126 2.62 18.87 -3.47
CA ALA A 126 1.71 18.07 -2.64
C ALA A 126 2.23 16.63 -2.47
N THR A 127 2.69 15.99 -3.54
CA THR A 127 3.32 14.66 -3.48
C THR A 127 4.53 14.69 -2.55
N THR A 128 5.41 15.69 -2.68
CA THR A 128 6.56 15.85 -1.78
C THR A 128 6.14 16.07 -0.33
N ILE A 129 5.09 16.85 -0.05
CA ILE A 129 4.58 17.09 1.31
C ILE A 129 4.06 15.78 1.93
N TRP A 130 3.23 15.01 1.22
CA TRP A 130 2.73 13.73 1.72
C TRP A 130 3.82 12.67 1.88
N ASN A 131 4.84 12.65 1.01
CA ASN A 131 5.95 11.71 1.12
C ASN A 131 6.96 12.12 2.22
N THR A 132 7.24 13.41 2.41
CA THR A 132 8.17 13.88 3.46
C THR A 132 7.53 14.10 4.83
N ALA A 133 6.19 14.18 4.89
CA ALA A 133 5.43 14.66 6.04
C ALA A 133 5.80 16.09 6.50
N ASN A 134 6.41 16.88 5.62
CA ASN A 134 6.82 18.25 5.88
C ASN A 134 6.08 19.19 4.92
N THR A 135 5.51 20.28 5.42
CA THR A 135 4.78 21.28 4.61
C THR A 135 5.70 22.19 3.78
N ASP A 136 7.02 22.11 3.98
CA ASP A 136 8.01 22.69 3.07
C ASP A 136 8.32 21.71 1.91
N PRO A 137 7.90 21.99 0.66
CA PRO A 137 8.15 21.11 -0.49
C PRO A 137 9.61 21.14 -0.98
N SER A 138 10.49 21.95 -0.38
CA SER A 138 11.93 21.85 -0.57
C SER A 138 12.57 20.72 0.26
N SER A 139 11.83 20.18 1.24
CA SER A 139 12.25 19.00 2.02
C SER A 139 12.52 17.82 1.09
N ARG A 140 13.61 17.10 1.37
CA ARG A 140 14.01 15.85 0.67
C ARG A 140 14.06 14.64 1.60
N SER A 141 13.70 14.81 2.87
CA SER A 141 13.78 13.74 3.87
C SER A 141 12.40 13.10 4.05
N GLY A 142 12.29 11.82 3.70
CA GLY A 142 11.07 11.02 3.77
C GLY A 142 10.64 10.72 5.20
N TRP A 143 9.32 10.66 5.47
CA TRP A 143 8.84 10.41 6.82
C TRP A 143 9.19 9.00 7.32
N VAL A 144 9.16 7.99 6.43
CA VAL A 144 9.61 6.63 6.74
C VAL A 144 11.13 6.61 6.84
N GLY A 145 11.83 7.31 5.95
CA GLY A 145 13.30 7.46 6.01
C GLY A 145 13.77 7.98 7.36
N ARG A 146 13.21 9.11 7.84
CA ARG A 146 13.47 9.65 9.20
C ARG A 146 13.14 8.64 10.30
N THR A 147 12.01 7.95 10.18
CA THR A 147 11.56 6.96 11.17
C THR A 147 12.52 5.78 11.26
N LEU A 148 12.97 5.22 10.12
CA LEU A 148 13.94 4.13 10.10
C LEU A 148 15.32 4.59 10.60
N ALA A 149 15.77 5.78 10.19
CA ALA A 149 17.01 6.39 10.66
C ALA A 149 17.02 6.60 12.20
N ALA A 150 15.90 7.06 12.77
CA ALA A 150 15.74 7.24 14.22
C ALA A 150 15.64 5.91 15.01
N ASN A 151 15.49 4.76 14.34
CA ASN A 151 15.34 3.44 14.97
C ASN A 151 16.33 2.39 14.38
N GLN A 152 17.48 2.82 13.86
CA GLN A 152 18.42 1.96 13.12
C GLN A 152 18.87 0.70 13.87
N ASP A 153 19.05 0.76 15.19
CA ASP A 153 19.46 -0.40 16.00
C ASP A 153 18.41 -1.53 16.02
N LEU A 154 17.15 -1.22 15.71
CA LEU A 154 16.08 -2.18 15.54
C LEU A 154 15.90 -2.58 14.06
N ALA A 155 16.21 -1.69 13.11
CA ALA A 155 15.99 -1.87 11.68
C ALA A 155 17.03 -2.77 10.97
N ARG A 156 18.20 -3.04 11.55
CA ARG A 156 19.31 -3.83 10.95
C ARG A 156 19.03 -5.33 10.69
N ARG A 157 17.78 -5.74 10.52
CA ARG A 157 17.38 -7.14 10.24
C ARG A 157 16.78 -7.36 8.85
N TYR A 158 16.40 -6.28 8.14
CA TYR A 158 15.71 -6.36 6.85
C TYR A 158 16.63 -6.78 5.69
N ASP A 159 16.04 -7.32 4.62
CA ASP A 159 16.72 -7.48 3.33
C ASP A 159 16.96 -6.12 2.66
N THR A 160 15.99 -5.21 2.82
CA THR A 160 16.00 -3.82 2.34
C THR A 160 15.08 -2.96 3.20
N ASP A 161 15.43 -1.69 3.38
CA ASP A 161 14.66 -0.76 4.19
C ASP A 161 13.27 -0.45 3.61
N GLY A 162 13.07 -0.67 2.30
CA GLY A 162 11.77 -0.59 1.65
C GLY A 162 11.81 -1.05 0.20
N VAL A 163 10.64 -1.34 -0.39
CA VAL A 163 10.51 -1.65 -1.83
C VAL A 163 9.53 -0.69 -2.50
N VAL A 164 9.94 -0.06 -3.60
CA VAL A 164 9.10 0.90 -4.36
C VAL A 164 8.85 0.34 -5.74
N PHE A 165 7.61 -0.04 -6.04
CA PHE A 165 7.25 -0.55 -7.37
C PHE A 165 6.89 0.58 -8.35
N SER A 166 6.30 1.66 -7.84
CA SER A 166 5.88 2.83 -8.61
C SER A 166 5.53 4.01 -7.67
N GLY A 167 5.45 5.21 -8.25
CA GLY A 167 5.31 6.47 -7.51
C GLY A 167 6.64 7.01 -6.99
N SER A 168 6.63 8.17 -6.30
CA SER A 168 7.86 8.76 -5.77
C SER A 168 8.51 7.90 -4.66
N PRO A 169 9.85 7.72 -4.64
CA PRO A 169 10.57 7.11 -3.53
C PRO A 169 10.85 8.09 -2.37
N ASP A 170 10.44 9.37 -2.46
CA ASP A 170 10.77 10.41 -1.48
C ASP A 170 10.38 10.04 -0.02
N PHE A 171 9.37 9.18 0.18
CA PHE A 171 8.91 8.80 1.53
C PHE A 171 9.93 8.04 2.37
N ILE A 172 10.89 7.39 1.72
CA ILE A 172 11.94 6.59 2.37
C ILE A 172 13.33 7.22 2.23
N HIS A 173 13.49 8.26 1.39
CA HIS A 173 14.77 8.91 1.20
C HIS A 173 15.29 9.56 2.49
N GLN A 174 16.40 9.03 3.00
CA GLN A 174 17.13 9.53 4.17
C GLN A 174 18.57 8.96 4.12
N GLU A 175 19.54 9.72 4.62
CA GLU A 175 20.93 9.25 4.68
C GLU A 175 21.04 7.93 5.47
N GLY A 176 21.69 6.93 4.87
CA GLY A 176 21.86 5.60 5.46
C GLY A 176 20.65 4.66 5.34
N VAL A 177 19.59 5.04 4.61
CA VAL A 177 18.41 4.21 4.34
C VAL A 177 18.36 3.84 2.85
N PHE A 178 18.23 2.56 2.53
CA PHE A 178 18.34 2.04 1.17
C PHE A 178 17.10 1.22 0.77
N ALA A 179 16.24 1.86 -0.02
CA ALA A 179 15.10 1.22 -0.66
C ALA A 179 15.48 0.61 -2.02
N LEU A 180 14.80 -0.47 -2.39
CA LEU A 180 14.90 -1.08 -3.71
C LEU A 180 13.75 -0.61 -4.60
N GLU A 181 14.08 0.01 -5.73
CA GLU A 181 13.12 0.34 -6.79
C GLU A 181 12.93 -0.86 -7.74
N LEU A 182 11.69 -1.32 -7.91
CA LEU A 182 11.33 -2.54 -8.64
C LEU A 182 10.08 -2.36 -9.52
N GLN A 183 10.27 -1.82 -10.72
CA GLN A 183 9.18 -1.71 -11.68
C GLN A 183 8.72 -3.09 -12.22
N ASP A 184 9.63 -4.06 -12.28
CA ASP A 184 9.34 -5.46 -12.64
C ASP A 184 10.37 -6.42 -12.02
N ALA A 185 10.03 -7.70 -11.91
CA ALA A 185 10.92 -8.75 -11.43
C ALA A 185 12.13 -9.00 -12.36
N ASP A 186 12.05 -8.66 -13.65
CA ASP A 186 13.22 -8.66 -14.54
C ASP A 186 14.19 -7.51 -14.23
N ALA A 187 13.77 -6.45 -13.55
CA ALA A 187 14.70 -5.41 -13.07
C ALA A 187 15.66 -5.95 -11.98
N LEU A 188 15.28 -7.00 -11.22
CA LEU A 188 16.27 -7.73 -10.41
C LEU A 188 17.42 -8.20 -11.31
N ARG A 189 17.13 -8.70 -12.52
CA ARG A 189 18.01 -9.54 -13.35
C ARG A 189 19.21 -8.84 -13.96
N SER A 190 19.23 -7.50 -14.03
CA SER A 190 20.37 -6.73 -14.53
C SER A 190 21.68 -7.02 -13.79
N THR A 191 22.79 -6.90 -14.52
CA THR A 191 24.18 -6.96 -14.01
C THR A 191 24.97 -5.68 -14.29
N ASP A 192 24.39 -4.75 -15.04
CA ASP A 192 25.13 -3.65 -15.67
C ASP A 192 25.58 -2.58 -14.65
N ASP A 193 24.87 -2.48 -13.53
CA ASP A 193 25.15 -1.55 -12.44
C ASP A 193 26.61 -1.65 -11.92
N MET A 194 27.17 -2.86 -11.84
CA MET A 194 28.55 -3.07 -11.39
C MET A 194 29.59 -2.57 -12.40
N ALA A 195 29.29 -2.65 -13.70
CA ALA A 195 30.15 -2.08 -14.73
C ALA A 195 30.09 -0.55 -14.70
N LEU A 196 28.90 0.03 -14.53
CA LEU A 196 28.72 1.47 -14.32
C LEU A 196 29.55 1.96 -13.12
N ARG A 197 29.41 1.30 -11.96
CA ARG A 197 30.15 1.64 -10.73
C ARG A 197 31.67 1.60 -10.89
N ALA A 198 32.18 0.64 -11.67
CA ALA A 198 33.60 0.49 -11.96
C ALA A 198 34.14 1.64 -12.83
N ALA A 199 33.31 2.20 -13.71
CA ALA A 199 33.65 3.35 -14.55
C ALA A 199 33.54 4.71 -13.83
N MET A 200 32.90 4.77 -12.65
CA MET A 200 32.74 6.03 -11.91
C MET A 200 34.04 6.48 -11.22
N PRO A 201 34.35 7.80 -11.21
CA PRO A 201 35.48 8.36 -10.47
C PRO A 201 35.45 8.06 -8.97
N THR A 202 36.62 8.15 -8.32
CA THR A 202 36.79 7.91 -6.87
C THR A 202 37.34 9.14 -6.13
N ASP A 203 37.42 10.27 -6.82
CA ASP A 203 38.12 11.50 -6.41
C ASP A 203 37.20 12.53 -5.73
N ASN A 204 35.89 12.31 -5.71
CA ASN A 204 34.90 13.24 -5.19
C ASN A 204 33.75 12.53 -4.45
N ASN A 205 33.19 13.21 -3.45
CA ASN A 205 32.17 12.64 -2.56
C ASN A 205 30.88 12.25 -3.28
N ALA A 206 30.48 12.96 -4.34
CA ALA A 206 29.27 12.63 -5.09
C ALA A 206 29.41 11.30 -5.84
N SER A 207 30.55 11.07 -6.50
CA SER A 207 30.85 9.78 -7.13
C SER A 207 31.01 8.67 -6.08
N LEU A 208 31.63 8.93 -4.92
CA LEU A 208 31.72 7.93 -3.85
C LEU A 208 30.33 7.54 -3.30
N TYR A 209 29.42 8.50 -3.12
CA TYR A 209 28.04 8.26 -2.70
C TYR A 209 27.22 7.47 -3.74
N LEU A 210 27.30 7.85 -5.02
CA LEU A 210 26.65 7.10 -6.09
C LEU A 210 27.22 5.67 -6.21
N ARG A 211 28.53 5.51 -5.98
CA ARG A 211 29.18 4.18 -5.99
C ARG A 211 28.76 3.31 -4.81
N SER A 212 28.46 3.87 -3.63
CA SER A 212 27.94 3.10 -2.49
C SER A 212 26.46 2.77 -2.64
N LEU A 213 25.65 3.68 -3.20
CA LEU A 213 24.25 3.40 -3.60
C LEU A 213 24.20 2.19 -4.54
N ILE A 214 25.01 2.18 -5.60
CA ILE A 214 25.05 1.08 -6.57
C ILE A 214 25.52 -0.24 -5.91
N GLU A 215 26.52 -0.21 -5.01
CA GLU A 215 26.95 -1.37 -4.21
C GLU A 215 25.84 -1.94 -3.33
N ASN A 216 25.10 -1.06 -2.65
CA ASN A 216 24.01 -1.45 -1.77
C ASN A 216 22.83 -2.03 -2.56
N THR A 217 22.37 -1.35 -3.60
CA THR A 217 21.30 -1.86 -4.50
C THR A 217 21.67 -3.21 -5.11
N HIS A 218 22.91 -3.39 -5.57
CA HIS A 218 23.36 -4.67 -6.10
C HIS A 218 23.35 -5.78 -5.03
N THR A 219 23.82 -5.49 -3.81
CA THR A 219 23.84 -6.43 -2.68
C THR A 219 22.42 -6.83 -2.24
N ILE A 220 21.50 -5.86 -2.17
CA ILE A 220 20.08 -6.07 -1.89
C ILE A 220 19.45 -6.95 -2.98
N ASN A 221 19.68 -6.62 -4.26
CA ASN A 221 19.19 -7.39 -5.41
C ASN A 221 19.66 -8.84 -5.36
N GLN A 222 20.94 -9.09 -5.08
CA GLN A 222 21.46 -10.46 -4.91
C GLN A 222 20.75 -11.22 -3.79
N ARG A 223 20.59 -10.60 -2.61
CA ARG A 223 19.94 -11.21 -1.44
C ARG A 223 18.47 -11.57 -1.73
N ILE A 224 17.73 -10.65 -2.35
CA ILE A 224 16.32 -10.85 -2.70
C ILE A 224 16.20 -11.95 -3.77
N ARG A 225 16.99 -11.91 -4.85
CA ARG A 225 17.00 -12.96 -5.89
C ARG A 225 17.19 -14.37 -5.32
N GLN A 226 18.08 -14.55 -4.33
CA GLN A 226 18.33 -15.85 -3.70
C GLN A 226 17.09 -16.40 -2.97
N LYS A 227 16.21 -15.52 -2.47
CA LYS A 227 14.92 -15.89 -1.87
C LYS A 227 13.83 -16.21 -2.89
N LEU A 228 13.89 -15.63 -4.10
CA LEU A 228 12.91 -15.82 -5.19
C LEU A 228 13.08 -17.16 -5.92
N ASN A 229 13.02 -18.26 -5.17
CA ASN A 229 13.30 -19.63 -5.60
C ASN A 229 12.08 -20.40 -6.18
N ARG A 230 10.94 -19.74 -6.36
CA ARG A 230 9.68 -20.33 -6.83
C ARG A 230 8.90 -19.36 -7.73
N PRO A 231 8.11 -19.83 -8.71
CA PRO A 231 7.30 -18.95 -9.55
C PRO A 231 6.26 -18.17 -8.73
N ASN A 232 5.81 -17.02 -9.24
CA ASN A 232 4.80 -16.18 -8.61
C ASN A 232 3.39 -16.79 -8.76
N PRO A 233 2.71 -17.23 -7.67
CA PRO A 233 1.36 -17.80 -7.74
C PRO A 233 0.24 -16.77 -7.55
N PHE A 234 0.54 -15.50 -7.28
CA PHE A 234 -0.43 -14.50 -6.81
C PHE A 234 -1.14 -13.72 -7.92
N ALA A 235 -0.67 -13.82 -9.17
CA ALA A 235 -1.36 -13.23 -10.33
C ALA A 235 -2.83 -13.69 -10.41
N ARG A 236 -3.15 -14.91 -9.96
CA ARG A 236 -4.52 -15.46 -9.88
C ARG A 236 -5.49 -14.67 -9.00
N LEU A 237 -4.99 -13.84 -8.08
CA LEU A 237 -5.81 -13.05 -7.14
C LEU A 237 -6.32 -11.74 -7.75
N PHE A 238 -5.84 -11.39 -8.94
CA PHE A 238 -6.19 -10.16 -9.62
C PHE A 238 -6.78 -10.51 -10.99
N THR A 239 -7.99 -10.03 -11.26
CA THR A 239 -8.69 -10.31 -12.52
C THR A 239 -8.34 -9.25 -13.56
N PRO A 240 -7.95 -9.64 -14.80
CA PRO A 240 -7.80 -8.67 -15.89
C PRO A 240 -9.12 -7.98 -16.21
N GLU A 241 -9.02 -6.88 -16.93
CA GLU A 241 -10.19 -6.20 -17.51
C GLU A 241 -10.83 -7.06 -18.61
N PRO A 242 -12.09 -6.80 -19.03
CA PRO A 242 -12.76 -7.58 -20.08
C PRO A 242 -12.04 -7.61 -21.43
N SER A 243 -11.12 -6.66 -21.67
CA SER A 243 -10.20 -6.61 -22.82
C SER A 243 -9.06 -7.64 -22.75
N GLY A 244 -8.88 -8.33 -21.63
CA GLY A 244 -7.69 -9.12 -21.32
C GLY A 244 -6.52 -8.29 -20.79
N TYR A 245 -6.65 -6.96 -20.74
CA TYR A 245 -5.61 -6.08 -20.19
C TYR A 245 -5.43 -6.30 -18.69
N MET A 246 -4.17 -6.26 -18.25
CA MET A 246 -3.81 -6.38 -16.85
C MET A 246 -3.25 -5.04 -16.35
N PRO A 247 -3.99 -4.29 -15.51
CA PRO A 247 -3.48 -3.07 -14.89
C PRO A 247 -2.12 -3.28 -14.20
N PRO A 248 -1.11 -2.43 -14.45
CA PRO A 248 0.24 -2.57 -13.87
C PRO A 248 0.23 -2.71 -12.35
N VAL A 249 -0.65 -1.98 -11.66
CA VAL A 249 -0.78 -2.04 -10.19
C VAL A 249 -1.19 -3.44 -9.68
N TYR A 250 -1.90 -4.24 -10.49
CA TYR A 250 -2.20 -5.64 -10.14
C TYR A 250 -0.99 -6.56 -10.34
N ILE A 251 -0.18 -6.32 -11.37
CA ILE A 251 1.07 -7.06 -11.60
C ILE A 251 2.03 -6.80 -10.44
N GLN A 252 2.19 -5.53 -10.07
CA GLN A 252 2.97 -5.10 -8.91
C GLN A 252 2.40 -5.64 -7.59
N GLY A 253 1.07 -5.64 -7.42
CA GLY A 253 0.41 -6.27 -6.27
C GLY A 253 0.69 -7.77 -6.15
N ALA A 254 0.71 -8.50 -7.26
CA ALA A 254 1.11 -9.90 -7.30
C ALA A 254 2.62 -10.09 -7.02
N GLN A 255 3.48 -9.18 -7.48
CA GLN A 255 4.92 -9.21 -7.20
C GLN A 255 5.21 -8.92 -5.73
N LEU A 256 4.55 -7.93 -5.13
CA LEU A 256 4.60 -7.60 -3.70
C LEU A 256 4.25 -8.83 -2.85
N LEU A 257 3.14 -9.49 -3.15
CA LEU A 257 2.74 -10.72 -2.44
C LEU A 257 3.78 -11.83 -2.60
N TRP A 258 4.39 -11.94 -3.78
CA TRP A 258 5.44 -12.94 -4.04
C TRP A 258 6.75 -12.65 -3.30
N LEU A 259 7.18 -11.39 -3.18
CA LEU A 259 8.33 -11.02 -2.34
C LEU A 259 8.08 -11.46 -0.89
N ILE A 260 6.94 -11.05 -0.31
CA ILE A 260 6.57 -11.37 1.07
C ILE A 260 6.47 -12.90 1.26
N ALA A 261 5.82 -13.61 0.33
CA ALA A 261 5.72 -15.06 0.40
C ALA A 261 7.09 -15.76 0.35
N CYS A 262 8.02 -15.26 -0.45
CA CYS A 262 9.39 -15.78 -0.52
C CYS A 262 10.25 -15.40 0.71
N GLY A 263 9.68 -14.76 1.73
CA GLY A 263 10.38 -14.36 2.94
C GLY A 263 11.33 -13.19 2.71
N VAL A 264 11.07 -12.35 1.69
CA VAL A 264 11.73 -11.05 1.56
C VAL A 264 11.21 -10.15 2.69
N ASP A 265 12.15 -9.65 3.47
CA ASP A 265 11.89 -8.93 4.70
C ASP A 265 12.17 -7.44 4.52
N THR A 266 11.14 -6.63 4.77
CA THR A 266 11.15 -5.18 4.60
C THR A 266 9.98 -4.56 5.39
N PRO A 267 10.16 -3.40 6.04
CA PRO A 267 9.12 -2.77 6.87
C PRO A 267 8.08 -2.01 6.04
N VAL A 268 8.40 -1.64 4.78
CA VAL A 268 7.52 -0.87 3.91
C VAL A 268 7.62 -1.28 2.45
N LEU A 269 6.48 -1.36 1.76
CA LEU A 269 6.42 -1.47 0.30
C LEU A 269 5.51 -0.36 -0.24
N LYS A 270 5.78 0.18 -1.43
CA LYS A 270 4.96 1.21 -2.08
C LYS A 270 4.53 0.83 -3.49
N LEU A 271 3.25 1.02 -3.76
CA LEU A 271 2.62 0.99 -5.08
C LEU A 271 2.07 2.39 -5.41
N GLY A 272 1.91 2.68 -6.69
CA GLY A 272 1.19 3.85 -7.20
C GLY A 272 0.22 3.45 -8.31
N THR A 273 -0.89 4.16 -8.41
CA THR A 273 -1.78 4.14 -9.57
C THR A 273 -2.21 5.57 -9.90
N SER A 274 -2.54 5.84 -11.16
CA SER A 274 -2.81 7.17 -11.69
C SER A 274 -4.16 7.22 -12.41
N GLY A 275 -4.50 8.39 -12.96
CA GLY A 275 -5.78 8.64 -13.64
C GLY A 275 -6.85 9.27 -12.76
N PHE A 276 -6.55 9.56 -11.48
CA PHE A 276 -7.46 10.29 -10.61
C PHE A 276 -7.56 11.79 -10.95
N ASP A 277 -6.74 12.28 -11.90
CA ASP A 277 -6.67 13.67 -12.34
C ASP A 277 -7.85 14.11 -13.23
N LEU A 278 -9.07 13.97 -12.70
CA LEU A 278 -10.32 14.02 -13.45
C LEU A 278 -10.88 15.44 -13.56
N HIS A 279 -10.24 16.25 -14.40
CA HIS A 279 -10.76 17.55 -14.84
C HIS A 279 -11.95 17.46 -15.82
N SER A 280 -12.17 16.28 -16.42
CA SER A 280 -13.31 15.95 -17.28
C SER A 280 -13.64 14.45 -17.18
N LEU A 281 -14.76 14.02 -17.77
CA LEU A 281 -15.18 12.61 -17.86
C LEU A 281 -15.21 11.86 -16.50
N MET A 282 -15.43 12.58 -15.39
CA MET A 282 -15.34 11.98 -14.05
C MET A 282 -16.42 10.91 -13.85
N ARG A 283 -17.63 11.15 -14.38
CA ARG A 283 -18.76 10.22 -14.31
C ARG A 283 -18.43 8.87 -14.93
N GLU A 284 -17.67 8.87 -16.03
CA GLU A 284 -17.27 7.68 -16.77
C GLU A 284 -16.05 7.00 -16.16
N GLN A 285 -15.06 7.76 -15.68
CA GLN A 285 -13.73 7.24 -15.31
C GLN A 285 -13.54 6.96 -13.81
N HIS A 286 -14.15 7.74 -12.91
CA HIS A 286 -13.88 7.64 -11.46
C HIS A 286 -14.31 6.29 -10.88
N ARG A 287 -15.50 5.80 -11.25
CA ARG A 287 -16.00 4.51 -10.78
C ARG A 287 -15.09 3.34 -11.21
N PRO A 288 -14.67 3.20 -12.49
CA PRO A 288 -13.67 2.20 -12.89
C PRO A 288 -12.35 2.28 -12.10
N LEU A 289 -11.83 3.48 -11.82
CA LEU A 289 -10.61 3.65 -11.02
C LEU A 289 -10.81 3.17 -9.57
N LEU A 290 -11.94 3.52 -8.94
CA LEU A 290 -12.30 3.00 -7.63
C LEU A 290 -12.50 1.48 -7.62
N GLN A 291 -13.03 0.89 -8.71
CA GLN A 291 -13.13 -0.57 -8.87
C GLN A 291 -11.74 -1.22 -8.97
N GLN A 292 -10.79 -0.56 -9.66
CA GLN A 292 -9.41 -1.04 -9.74
C GLN A 292 -8.75 -1.05 -8.34
N VAL A 293 -8.86 0.05 -7.60
CA VAL A 293 -8.34 0.15 -6.21
C VAL A 293 -9.02 -0.88 -5.29
N ALA A 294 -10.34 -1.03 -5.34
CA ALA A 294 -11.06 -1.98 -4.49
C ALA A 294 -10.64 -3.44 -4.76
N ARG A 295 -10.45 -3.82 -6.03
CA ARG A 295 -9.98 -5.16 -6.43
C ARG A 295 -8.52 -5.39 -6.03
N LEU A 296 -7.65 -4.38 -6.20
CA LEU A 296 -6.27 -4.43 -5.72
C LEU A 296 -6.22 -4.71 -4.21
N LEU A 297 -6.97 -3.95 -3.43
CA LEU A 297 -7.03 -4.08 -1.96
C LEU A 297 -7.60 -5.44 -1.53
N ALA A 298 -8.64 -5.94 -2.19
CA ALA A 298 -9.20 -7.26 -1.92
C ALA A 298 -8.20 -8.39 -2.25
N GLY A 299 -7.52 -8.30 -3.40
CA GLY A 299 -6.49 -9.27 -3.81
C GLY A 299 -5.27 -9.25 -2.90
N LEU A 300 -4.78 -8.06 -2.50
CA LEU A 300 -3.72 -7.90 -1.52
C LEU A 300 -4.11 -8.49 -0.15
N ARG A 301 -5.29 -8.14 0.36
CA ARG A 301 -5.81 -8.69 1.62
C ARG A 301 -5.89 -10.22 1.56
N GLN A 302 -6.44 -10.79 0.49
CA GLN A 302 -6.53 -12.25 0.35
C GLN A 302 -5.15 -12.89 0.26
N GLY A 303 -4.20 -12.30 -0.48
CA GLY A 303 -2.84 -12.81 -0.56
C GLY A 303 -2.10 -12.78 0.78
N LEU A 304 -2.24 -11.70 1.56
CA LEU A 304 -1.65 -11.59 2.90
C LEU A 304 -2.29 -12.59 3.90
N ILE A 305 -3.56 -12.96 3.71
CA ILE A 305 -4.23 -14.05 4.43
C ILE A 305 -3.68 -15.41 3.98
N ASP A 306 -3.58 -15.68 2.68
CA ASP A 306 -3.04 -16.91 2.10
C ASP A 306 -1.58 -17.16 2.55
N ILE A 307 -0.79 -16.10 2.73
CA ILE A 307 0.60 -16.15 3.24
C ILE A 307 0.63 -16.28 4.78
N GLY A 308 -0.44 -15.93 5.50
CA GLY A 308 -0.53 -16.01 6.95
C GLY A 308 -0.01 -14.78 7.72
N VAL A 309 0.16 -13.63 7.06
CA VAL A 309 0.77 -12.41 7.63
C VAL A 309 -0.18 -11.21 7.73
N TRP A 310 -1.48 -11.40 7.47
CA TRP A 310 -2.46 -10.31 7.46
C TRP A 310 -2.57 -9.53 8.79
N GLN A 311 -2.36 -10.19 9.93
CA GLN A 311 -2.38 -9.54 11.26
C GLN A 311 -1.21 -8.54 11.45
N ASP A 312 -0.09 -8.77 10.77
CA ASP A 312 1.12 -7.95 10.83
C ASP A 312 1.28 -7.07 9.58
N SER A 313 0.20 -6.90 8.81
CA SER A 313 0.18 -6.11 7.59
C SER A 313 -0.81 -4.96 7.69
N MET A 314 -0.41 -3.80 7.17
CA MET A 314 -1.22 -2.60 7.10
C MET A 314 -1.11 -2.01 5.69
N ILE A 315 -2.23 -1.62 5.10
CA ILE A 315 -2.28 -0.96 3.79
C ILE A 315 -2.82 0.46 3.99
N LEU A 316 -2.01 1.46 3.68
CA LEU A 316 -2.38 2.87 3.62
C LEU A 316 -2.69 3.25 2.17
N VAL A 317 -3.86 3.83 1.92
CA VAL A 317 -4.26 4.34 0.61
C VAL A 317 -4.54 5.83 0.75
N GLN A 318 -3.90 6.65 -0.08
CA GLN A 318 -3.99 8.10 -0.02
C GLN A 318 -3.79 8.74 -1.38
N SER A 319 -4.08 10.03 -1.47
CA SER A 319 -3.86 10.88 -2.64
C SER A 319 -3.21 12.19 -2.18
N GLU A 320 -2.53 12.90 -3.08
CA GLU A 320 -1.75 14.09 -2.76
C GLU A 320 -2.61 15.30 -2.34
N PHE A 321 -3.89 15.31 -2.72
CA PHE A 321 -4.90 16.28 -2.27
C PHE A 321 -6.32 15.76 -2.58
N GLY A 322 -7.34 16.58 -2.32
CA GLY A 322 -8.73 16.30 -2.69
C GLY A 322 -9.21 17.03 -3.95
N ARG A 323 -10.53 17.12 -4.11
CA ARG A 323 -11.18 17.82 -5.22
C ARG A 323 -12.20 18.83 -4.71
N ARG A 324 -12.42 19.91 -5.46
CA ARG A 324 -13.44 20.91 -5.11
C ARG A 324 -14.84 20.28 -5.11
N PRO A 325 -15.72 20.59 -4.12
CA PRO A 325 -17.10 20.14 -4.09
C PRO A 325 -17.90 20.52 -5.33
N GLN A 326 -17.68 21.72 -5.88
CA GLN A 326 -18.31 22.19 -7.12
C GLN A 326 -17.76 21.42 -8.34
N GLU A 327 -18.64 20.82 -9.13
CA GLU A 327 -18.26 20.28 -10.45
C GLU A 327 -17.99 21.42 -11.44
N ASN A 328 -17.05 21.20 -12.36
CA ASN A 328 -16.67 22.17 -13.38
C ASN A 328 -17.47 21.94 -14.69
N ALA A 329 -17.42 22.91 -15.59
CA ALA A 329 -18.15 22.88 -16.87
C ALA A 329 -17.73 21.75 -17.83
N SER A 330 -16.62 21.06 -17.55
CA SER A 330 -16.05 19.99 -18.38
C SER A 330 -16.49 18.58 -17.95
N GLY A 331 -17.39 18.46 -16.97
CA GLY A 331 -17.82 17.16 -16.43
C GLY A 331 -16.75 16.50 -15.55
N GLY A 332 -15.92 17.31 -14.89
CA GLY A 332 -14.96 16.88 -13.88
C GLY A 332 -14.89 17.90 -12.75
N THR A 333 -13.74 18.00 -12.09
CA THR A 333 -13.58 18.82 -10.88
C THR A 333 -12.19 19.43 -10.81
N ASP A 334 -12.07 20.65 -10.30
CA ASP A 334 -10.76 21.27 -10.10
C ASP A 334 -10.07 20.74 -8.83
N HIS A 335 -8.78 21.02 -8.68
CA HIS A 335 -7.99 20.64 -7.50
C HIS A 335 -8.59 21.26 -6.23
N GLY A 336 -8.79 20.42 -5.22
CA GLY A 336 -9.21 20.81 -3.88
C GLY A 336 -8.14 20.45 -2.85
N THR A 337 -8.53 20.44 -1.58
CA THR A 337 -7.59 20.45 -0.45
C THR A 337 -7.74 19.19 0.43
N SER A 338 -8.85 19.07 1.17
CA SER A 338 -9.12 17.88 1.99
C SER A 338 -9.59 16.72 1.12
N GLY A 339 -9.05 15.53 1.39
CA GLY A 339 -9.32 14.31 0.65
C GLY A 339 -9.95 13.22 1.51
N VAL A 340 -9.80 11.98 1.05
CA VAL A 340 -10.13 10.78 1.81
C VAL A 340 -8.95 9.81 1.76
N ALA A 341 -8.62 9.19 2.91
CA ALA A 341 -7.63 8.13 3.00
C ALA A 341 -8.23 6.87 3.60
N PHE A 342 -7.65 5.72 3.26
CA PHE A 342 -8.02 4.42 3.83
C PHE A 342 -6.83 3.80 4.55
N LEU A 343 -7.10 3.11 5.65
CA LEU A 343 -6.14 2.25 6.32
C LEU A 343 -6.78 0.88 6.51
N LEU A 344 -6.19 -0.17 5.95
CA LEU A 344 -6.66 -1.55 6.07
C LEU A 344 -5.64 -2.35 6.87
N GLY A 345 -6.07 -3.35 7.65
CA GLY A 345 -5.12 -4.27 8.31
C GLY A 345 -5.81 -5.34 9.14
N GLY A 346 -5.19 -6.51 9.27
CA GLY A 346 -5.79 -7.64 9.98
C GLY A 346 -5.94 -7.41 11.49
N ALA A 347 -4.99 -6.69 12.08
CA ALA A 347 -5.05 -6.26 13.47
C ALA A 347 -5.77 -4.92 13.68
N LEU A 348 -6.23 -4.24 12.62
CA LEU A 348 -6.92 -2.97 12.75
C LEU A 348 -8.34 -3.17 13.30
N SER A 349 -8.81 -2.22 14.10
CA SER A 349 -10.23 -2.01 14.37
C SER A 349 -10.66 -0.73 13.68
N GLY A 350 -11.29 -0.93 12.52
CA GLY A 350 -11.73 0.10 11.59
C GLY A 350 -12.91 0.95 12.06
N GLY A 351 -13.48 1.70 11.13
CA GLY A 351 -14.50 2.72 11.38
C GLY A 351 -14.26 3.97 10.54
N ILE A 352 -15.07 5.01 10.75
CA ILE A 352 -14.86 6.32 10.14
C ILE A 352 -14.21 7.24 11.19
N TYR A 353 -13.17 7.96 10.79
CA TYR A 353 -12.35 8.85 11.60
C TYR A 353 -12.29 10.24 10.94
N GLY A 354 -12.10 11.27 11.77
CA GLY A 354 -12.36 12.66 11.40
C GLY A 354 -13.83 13.03 11.64
N SER A 355 -14.14 14.31 11.45
CA SER A 355 -15.51 14.79 11.30
C SER A 355 -15.69 15.29 9.89
N ARG A 356 -16.89 15.14 9.33
CA ARG A 356 -17.23 15.70 8.03
C ARG A 356 -17.09 17.22 8.06
N THR A 357 -16.41 17.81 7.09
CA THR A 357 -16.54 19.24 6.81
C THR A 357 -17.93 19.48 6.20
N ASP A 358 -18.74 20.28 6.88
CA ASP A 358 -20.05 20.65 6.34
C ASP A 358 -19.86 21.44 5.04
N LEU A 359 -20.60 21.04 4.00
CA LEU A 359 -20.45 21.61 2.66
C LEU A 359 -20.93 23.07 2.58
N ASP A 360 -21.52 23.62 3.65
CA ASP A 360 -21.83 25.04 3.82
C ASP A 360 -20.65 25.88 4.35
N ARG A 361 -19.51 25.25 4.69
CA ARG A 361 -18.31 25.86 5.29
C ARG A 361 -17.05 25.57 4.46
N LEU A 362 -17.08 25.99 3.22
CA LEU A 362 -15.91 26.02 2.35
C LEU A 362 -15.05 27.27 2.64
N ASP A 363 -13.78 27.25 2.22
CA ASP A 363 -12.91 28.43 2.25
C ASP A 363 -13.33 29.48 1.18
N ASP A 364 -12.70 30.66 1.22
CA ASP A 364 -13.00 31.80 0.33
C ASP A 364 -12.83 31.48 -1.18
N VAL A 365 -12.21 30.34 -1.53
CA VAL A 365 -11.99 29.88 -2.91
C VAL A 365 -12.70 28.55 -3.21
N GLY A 366 -13.62 28.12 -2.35
CA GLY A 366 -14.52 26.98 -2.56
C GLY A 366 -13.91 25.61 -2.27
N ASN A 367 -12.86 25.51 -1.46
CA ASN A 367 -12.32 24.23 -1.02
C ASN A 367 -12.86 23.81 0.36
N PRO A 368 -12.93 22.50 0.66
CA PRO A 368 -13.27 21.99 1.97
C PRO A 368 -12.09 22.16 2.95
N THR A 369 -12.40 22.47 4.21
CA THR A 369 -11.39 22.42 5.28
C THR A 369 -11.07 20.96 5.65
N PHE A 370 -9.90 20.72 6.21
CA PHE A 370 -9.51 19.40 6.73
C PHE A 370 -9.81 19.32 8.23
N THR A 371 -10.19 18.13 8.70
CA THR A 371 -10.44 17.84 10.13
C THR A 371 -9.44 16.85 10.72
N THR A 372 -8.72 16.11 9.86
CA THR A 372 -7.64 15.20 10.26
C THR A 372 -6.33 15.61 9.58
N ASP A 373 -5.30 15.97 10.34
CA ASP A 373 -3.95 16.17 9.77
C ASP A 373 -3.31 14.82 9.45
N PHE A 374 -2.88 14.61 8.20
CA PHE A 374 -2.34 13.31 7.77
C PHE A 374 -1.10 12.86 8.56
N ARG A 375 -0.35 13.80 9.15
CA ARG A 375 0.85 13.51 9.95
C ARG A 375 0.49 12.84 11.27
N GLN A 376 -0.72 13.05 11.79
CA GLN A 376 -1.25 12.30 12.93
C GLN A 376 -1.54 10.84 12.58
N LEU A 377 -2.04 10.57 11.37
CA LEU A 377 -2.21 9.21 10.86
C LEU A 377 -0.85 8.50 10.74
N TYR A 378 0.15 9.15 10.14
CA TYR A 378 1.50 8.59 10.07
C TYR A 378 2.11 8.35 11.47
N SER A 379 1.96 9.29 12.39
CA SER A 379 2.37 9.16 13.79
C SER A 379 1.71 7.95 14.47
N SER A 380 0.45 7.66 14.14
CA SER A 380 -0.27 6.45 14.57
C SER A 380 0.35 5.17 14.02
N ILE A 381 0.77 5.17 12.75
CA ILE A 381 1.46 4.04 12.13
C ILE A 381 2.80 3.77 12.85
N VAL A 382 3.58 4.80 13.18
CA VAL A 382 4.85 4.63 13.90
C VAL A 382 4.64 4.09 15.32
N THR A 383 3.79 4.76 16.13
CA THR A 383 3.64 4.45 17.56
C THR A 383 2.75 3.24 17.83
N GLN A 384 1.66 3.03 17.09
CA GLN A 384 0.64 2.03 17.43
C GLN A 384 0.72 0.77 16.56
N PHE A 385 0.96 0.94 15.25
CA PHE A 385 1.21 -0.18 14.36
C PHE A 385 2.64 -0.69 14.52
N TRP A 386 3.68 -0.01 14.00
CA TRP A 386 5.06 -0.47 14.08
C TRP A 386 5.59 -0.59 15.52
N ARG A 387 5.04 0.17 16.48
CA ARG A 387 5.45 0.19 17.90
C ARG A 387 6.92 0.56 18.10
N LEU A 388 7.41 1.49 17.28
CA LEU A 388 8.78 2.00 17.39
C LEU A 388 8.91 2.98 18.56
N PRO A 389 10.03 2.94 19.32
CA PRO A 389 10.24 3.82 20.47
C PRO A 389 10.48 5.28 20.07
N HIS A 390 11.04 5.54 18.88
CA HIS A 390 11.28 6.89 18.38
C HIS A 390 10.34 7.23 17.25
N ASN A 391 9.48 8.24 17.47
CA ASN A 391 8.54 8.77 16.49
C ASN A 391 8.86 10.26 16.22
N PRO A 392 9.54 10.58 15.10
CA PRO A 392 9.85 11.96 14.74
C PRO A 392 8.61 12.85 14.60
N LEU A 393 7.51 12.33 14.06
CA LEU A 393 6.28 13.10 13.84
C LEU A 393 5.64 13.53 15.18
N GLN A 394 5.73 12.69 16.21
CA GLN A 394 5.27 13.05 17.55
C GLN A 394 6.17 14.14 18.19
N GLN A 395 7.47 14.14 17.89
CA GLN A 395 8.40 15.20 18.31
C GLN A 395 8.13 16.52 17.56
N GLU A 396 7.72 16.43 16.29
CA GLU A 396 7.24 17.54 15.45
C GLU A 396 5.83 18.05 15.87
N GLY A 397 5.18 17.43 16.88
CA GLY A 397 3.90 17.86 17.47
C GLY A 397 2.67 17.06 17.03
N PHE A 398 2.81 16.13 16.08
CA PHE A 398 1.70 15.33 15.55
C PHE A 398 1.44 14.11 16.44
N SER A 399 0.52 14.27 17.39
CA SER A 399 0.09 13.18 18.27
C SER A 399 -0.63 12.07 17.50
N PRO A 400 -0.45 10.78 17.85
CA PRO A 400 -1.21 9.68 17.27
C PRO A 400 -2.74 9.86 17.41
N LEU A 401 -3.47 9.53 16.35
CA LEU A 401 -4.92 9.35 16.37
C LEU A 401 -5.30 8.16 17.27
N PRO A 402 -6.53 8.11 17.82
CA PRO A 402 -6.96 7.03 18.71
C PRO A 402 -7.35 5.75 17.95
N LEU A 403 -6.50 5.28 17.04
CA LEU A 403 -6.73 4.04 16.30
C LEU A 403 -6.67 2.84 17.26
N ARG A 404 -7.57 1.88 17.06
CA ARG A 404 -7.65 0.68 17.88
C ARG A 404 -7.06 -0.51 17.14
N PHE A 405 -6.28 -1.32 17.86
CA PHE A 405 -5.70 -2.54 17.35
C PHE A 405 -6.17 -3.74 18.17
N ARG A 406 -6.50 -4.84 17.47
CA ARG A 406 -6.79 -6.13 18.07
C ARG A 406 -5.47 -6.76 18.52
N THR A 407 -5.49 -7.39 19.69
CA THR A 407 -4.33 -8.04 20.35
C THR A 407 -4.18 -9.48 19.92
#